data_AF-A0A2H3HY23-F1
#
_entry.id   AF-A0A2H3HY23-F1
#
_cell.length_a   1.000
_cell.length_b   1.000
_cell.length_c   1.000
_cell.angle_alpha   90.00
_cell.angle_beta   90.00
_cell.angle_gamma   90.00
#
_symmetry.space_group_name_H-M   'P 1'
#
loop_
_entity.id
_entity.type
_entity.pdbx_description
1 polymer ?
#
loop_
_entity_poly.entity_id
_entity_poly.type
_entity_poly.pdbx_seq_one_letter_code
_entity_poly.pdbx_strand_id
1 'polypeptide(L)'
;MSYTTSIHVTQNDSDSPAPNTLLNISANSRTSVHINGLYYALSETPTEVSTDNMGSLTVVEASEGINGIVITISLDGENTVTVNPMDKNIAKLTALNTSDKVRGAQVPRPTVPQDLHYI
;
A
#
# COMPACT_ATOMS: atom_id res chain seq x y z
N MET A 1 -0.06 7.47 -11.52
CA MET A 1 -0.28 6.11 -10.97
C MET A 1 -0.52 6.26 -9.47
N SER A 2 -0.88 5.20 -8.75
CA SER A 2 -0.99 5.26 -7.29
C SER A 2 -0.51 3.97 -6.65
N TYR A 3 0.04 4.10 -5.44
CA TYR A 3 0.22 2.98 -4.54
C TYR A 3 -0.90 3.00 -3.51
N THR A 4 -1.52 1.85 -3.32
CA THR A 4 -2.55 1.65 -2.30
C THR A 4 -2.04 0.62 -1.30
N THR A 5 -1.91 1.06 -0.05
CA THR A 5 -1.53 0.20 1.08
C THR A 5 -2.75 -0.02 1.95
N SER A 6 -3.21 -1.27 2.02
CA SER A 6 -4.29 -1.69 2.90
C SER A 6 -3.71 -2.30 4.17
N ILE A 7 -4.07 -1.71 5.31
CA ILE A 7 -3.64 -2.11 6.64
C ILE A 7 -4.86 -2.67 7.35
N HIS A 8 -4.72 -3.86 7.93
CA HIS A 8 -5.73 -4.50 8.75
C HIS A 8 -5.13 -4.73 10.13
N VAL A 9 -5.82 -4.23 11.15
CA VAL A 9 -5.43 -4.41 12.54
C VAL A 9 -6.41 -5.42 13.14
N THR A 10 -5.86 -6.47 13.75
CA THR A 10 -6.62 -7.51 14.43
C THR A 10 -6.37 -7.44 15.92
N GLN A 11 -7.27 -8.04 16.70
CA GLN A 11 -7.04 -8.22 18.13
C GLN A 11 -5.92 -9.26 18.35
N ASN A 12 -5.20 -9.17 19.47
CA ASN A 12 -4.08 -10.09 19.75
C ASN A 12 -4.55 -11.55 19.91
N ASP A 13 -5.75 -11.74 20.47
CA ASP A 13 -6.26 -13.06 20.86
C ASP A 13 -7.21 -13.68 19.82
N SER A 14 -7.48 -12.98 18.71
CA SER A 14 -8.30 -13.48 17.62
C SER A 14 -8.03 -12.74 16.31
N ASP A 15 -8.26 -13.38 15.17
CA ASP A 15 -8.21 -12.73 13.85
C ASP A 15 -9.38 -11.74 13.61
N SER A 16 -10.09 -11.33 14.68
CA SER A 16 -11.18 -10.37 14.60
C SER A 16 -10.63 -8.95 14.43
N PRO A 17 -11.32 -8.07 13.69
CA PRO A 17 -10.92 -6.68 13.52
C PRO A 17 -10.79 -5.91 14.85
N ALA A 18 -9.78 -5.04 14.92
CA ALA A 18 -9.58 -4.07 16.01
C ALA A 18 -10.01 -2.67 15.53
N PRO A 19 -11.28 -2.27 15.78
CA PRO A 19 -11.79 -0.99 15.30
C PRO A 19 -11.26 0.19 16.13
N ASN A 20 -11.18 1.36 15.49
CA ASN A 20 -10.76 2.62 16.11
C ASN A 20 -9.39 2.56 16.82
N THR A 21 -8.49 1.71 16.33
CA THR A 21 -7.13 1.57 16.87
C THR A 21 -6.27 2.71 16.35
N LEU A 22 -5.58 3.40 17.26
CA LEU A 22 -4.64 4.46 16.92
C LEU A 22 -3.34 3.85 16.39
N LEU A 23 -2.95 4.29 15.21
CA LEU A 23 -1.72 3.91 14.53
C LEU A 23 -0.86 5.16 14.35
N ASN A 24 0.43 5.02 14.61
CA ASN A 24 1.42 6.02 14.25
C ASN A 24 1.94 5.71 12.85
N ILE A 25 1.71 6.62 11.90
CA ILE A 25 2.15 6.46 10.51
C ILE A 25 3.17 7.55 10.17
N SER A 26 4.32 7.15 9.67
CA SER A 26 5.38 8.04 9.19
C SER A 26 5.83 7.62 7.80
N ALA A 27 6.52 8.52 7.11
CA ALA A 27 7.08 8.32 5.79
C ALA A 27 8.56 8.67 5.78
N ASN A 28 9.37 7.98 4.98
CA ASN A 28 10.81 8.24 4.86
C ASN A 28 11.16 9.57 4.18
N SER A 29 10.17 10.29 3.65
CA SER A 29 10.30 11.68 3.21
C SER A 29 8.91 12.33 3.18
N ARG A 30 8.85 13.66 3.04
CA ARG A 30 7.58 14.38 3.06
C ARG A 30 6.74 14.04 1.82
N THR A 31 5.53 13.54 2.03
CA THR A 31 4.62 13.16 0.94
C THR A 31 3.16 13.45 1.29
N SER A 32 2.34 13.61 0.25
CA SER A 32 0.89 13.82 0.39
C SER A 32 0.16 12.53 0.10
N VAL A 33 -0.71 12.09 1.02
CA VAL A 33 -1.48 10.85 0.89
C VAL A 33 -2.94 11.08 1.28
N HIS A 34 -3.80 10.17 0.84
CA HIS A 34 -5.15 10.05 1.39
C HIS A 34 -5.23 8.82 2.29
N ILE A 35 -5.63 9.00 3.55
CA ILE A 35 -5.83 7.92 4.51
C ILE A 35 -7.33 7.84 4.80
N ASN A 36 -7.96 6.71 4.46
CA ASN A 36 -9.42 6.54 4.52
C ASN A 36 -10.19 7.69 3.86
N GLY A 37 -9.64 8.22 2.75
CA GLY A 37 -10.22 9.32 1.98
C GLY A 37 -9.91 10.73 2.50
N LEU A 38 -9.28 10.86 3.67
CA LEU A 38 -8.87 12.15 4.25
C LEU A 38 -7.43 12.49 3.87
N TYR A 39 -7.16 13.77 3.59
CA TYR A 39 -5.84 14.22 3.17
C TYR A 39 -4.87 14.35 4.35
N TYR A 40 -3.65 13.82 4.19
CA TYR A 40 -2.55 13.96 5.15
C TYR A 40 -1.23 14.31 4.45
N ALA A 41 -0.40 15.09 5.13
CA ALA A 41 0.99 15.31 4.75
C ALA A 41 1.90 14.53 5.71
N LEU A 42 2.30 13.32 5.29
CA LEU A 42 3.21 12.49 6.09
C LEU A 42 4.65 12.98 5.97
N SER A 43 5.45 12.67 6.98
CA SER A 43 6.89 12.94 7.04
C SER A 43 7.55 11.92 7.96
N GLU A 44 8.84 12.08 8.23
CA GLU A 44 9.56 11.24 9.19
C GLU A 44 8.99 11.36 10.62
N THR A 45 8.32 12.47 10.93
CA THR A 45 7.56 12.62 12.18
C THR A 45 6.24 11.84 12.09
N PRO A 46 5.99 10.87 13.00
CA PRO A 46 4.75 10.10 12.99
C PRO A 46 3.51 10.97 13.16
N THR A 47 2.47 10.62 12.41
CA THR A 47 1.13 11.18 12.51
C THR A 47 0.19 10.09 13.01
N GLU A 48 -0.56 10.40 14.06
CA GLU A 48 -1.55 9.47 14.62
C GLU A 48 -2.83 9.48 13.77
N VAL A 49 -3.29 8.28 13.41
CA VAL A 49 -4.54 8.05 12.66
C VAL A 49 -5.24 6.81 13.17
N SER A 50 -6.58 6.85 13.21
CA SER A 50 -7.41 5.76 13.68
C SER A 50 -7.82 4.83 12.54
N THR A 51 -7.83 3.51 12.78
CA THR A 51 -8.53 2.57 11.92
C THR A 51 -10.04 2.84 11.90
N ASP A 52 -10.72 2.38 10.85
CA ASP A 52 -12.17 2.45 10.75
C ASP A 52 -12.88 1.42 11.66
N ASN A 53 -14.21 1.33 11.53
CA ASN A 53 -15.03 0.38 12.29
C ASN A 53 -14.79 -1.09 11.91
N MET A 54 -14.07 -1.36 10.83
CA MET A 54 -13.65 -2.68 10.39
C MET A 54 -12.16 -2.93 10.70
N GLY A 55 -11.55 -2.13 11.58
CA GLY A 55 -10.14 -2.26 11.94
C GLY A 55 -9.20 -2.05 10.77
N SER A 56 -9.62 -1.31 9.75
CA SER A 56 -8.91 -1.15 8.49
C SER A 56 -8.46 0.29 8.27
N LEU A 57 -7.37 0.44 7.52
CA LEU A 57 -6.86 1.73 7.08
C LEU A 57 -6.29 1.61 5.66
N THR A 58 -6.76 2.45 4.75
CA THR A 58 -6.31 2.49 3.36
C THR A 58 -5.52 3.78 3.14
N VAL A 59 -4.23 3.63 2.83
CA VAL A 59 -3.35 4.72 2.43
C VAL A 59 -3.23 4.73 0.91
N VAL A 60 -3.60 5.83 0.29
CA VAL A 60 -3.43 6.06 -1.15
C VAL A 60 -2.40 7.16 -1.35
N GLU A 61 -1.27 6.77 -1.95
CA GLU A 61 -0.22 7.67 -2.40
C GLU A 61 -0.37 7.90 -3.91
N ALA A 62 -0.43 9.16 -4.33
CA ALA A 62 -0.27 9.50 -5.74
C ALA A 62 1.22 9.42 -6.12
N SER A 63 1.53 8.68 -7.19
CA SER A 63 2.89 8.56 -7.71
C SER A 63 2.96 8.92 -9.19
N GLU A 64 4.03 9.63 -9.54
CA GLU A 64 4.37 10.01 -10.91
C GLU A 64 5.04 8.87 -11.70
N GLY A 65 5.25 7.70 -11.09
CA GLY A 65 5.86 6.55 -11.77
C GLY A 65 5.98 5.30 -10.90
N ILE A 66 7.15 4.64 -10.97
CA ILE A 66 7.46 3.44 -10.17
C ILE A 66 8.05 3.79 -8.79
N ASN A 67 8.32 5.07 -8.55
CA ASN A 67 8.87 5.53 -7.29
C ASN A 67 7.70 5.77 -6.33
N GLY A 68 7.72 5.10 -5.18
CA GLY A 68 6.76 5.31 -4.09
C GLY A 68 7.48 5.67 -2.80
N ILE A 69 6.70 6.04 -1.79
CA ILE A 69 7.21 6.33 -0.47
C ILE A 69 7.33 5.06 0.38
N VAL A 70 8.35 4.99 1.24
CA VAL A 70 8.38 3.97 2.28
C VAL A 70 7.62 4.50 3.48
N ILE A 71 6.60 3.76 3.90
CA ILE A 71 5.76 4.10 5.07
C ILE A 71 6.07 3.14 6.21
N THR A 72 6.20 3.68 7.41
CA THR A 72 6.36 2.93 8.66
C THR A 72 5.14 3.15 9.52
N ILE A 73 4.55 2.04 9.97
CA ILE A 73 3.33 1.98 10.77
C ILE A 73 3.70 1.35 12.12
N SER A 74 3.22 1.90 13.23
CA SER A 74 3.40 1.31 14.56
C SER A 74 2.14 1.40 15.42
N LEU A 75 1.97 0.42 16.31
CA LEU A 75 0.98 0.44 17.39
C LEU A 75 1.66 0.92 18.66
N ASP A 76 1.17 2.02 19.24
CA ASP A 76 1.71 2.60 20.48
C ASP A 76 3.22 2.94 20.44
N GLY A 77 3.78 3.16 19.25
CA GLY A 77 5.21 3.40 19.05
C GLY A 77 6.06 2.12 19.06
N GLU A 78 5.45 0.97 19.31
CA GLU A 78 6.05 -0.36 19.25
C GLU A 78 5.44 -1.18 18.08
N ASN A 79 5.86 -2.43 17.89
CA ASN A 79 5.30 -3.33 16.86
C ASN A 79 5.28 -2.70 15.45
N THR A 80 6.46 -2.28 14.98
CA THR A 80 6.60 -1.55 13.72
C THR A 80 6.51 -2.46 12.51
N VAL A 81 5.75 -2.04 11.50
CA VAL A 81 5.75 -2.62 10.15
C VAL A 81 6.21 -1.55 9.17
N THR A 82 7.20 -1.89 8.35
CA THR A 82 7.67 -1.01 7.26
C THR A 82 7.21 -1.57 5.93
N VAL A 83 6.58 -0.73 5.11
CA VAL A 83 6.07 -1.10 3.80
C VAL A 83 6.78 -0.26 2.75
N ASN A 84 7.54 -0.94 1.88
CA ASN A 84 8.07 -0.36 0.66
C ASN A 84 7.24 -0.85 -0.54
N PRO A 85 6.37 0.01 -1.12
CA PRO A 85 5.49 -0.40 -2.21
C PRO A 85 6.26 -0.75 -3.51
N MET A 86 7.54 -0.37 -3.59
CA MET A 86 8.37 -0.60 -4.77
C MET A 86 8.95 -2.02 -4.82
N ASP A 87 9.13 -2.69 -3.67
CA ASP A 87 9.92 -3.93 -3.54
C ASP A 87 9.52 -5.00 -4.57
N LYS A 88 8.21 -5.28 -4.67
CA LYS A 88 7.70 -6.31 -5.59
C LYS A 88 7.95 -5.98 -7.06
N ASN A 89 7.78 -4.70 -7.43
CA ASN A 89 7.95 -4.25 -8.81
C ASN A 89 9.42 -4.24 -9.21
N ILE A 90 10.30 -3.76 -8.32
CA ILE A 90 11.75 -3.78 -8.52
C ILE A 90 12.24 -5.23 -8.60
N ALA A 91 11.84 -6.10 -7.68
CA ALA A 91 12.22 -7.52 -7.71
C ALA A 91 11.79 -8.20 -9.02
N LYS A 92 10.57 -7.90 -9.51
CA LYS A 92 10.08 -8.40 -10.79
C LYS A 92 10.93 -7.91 -11.97
N LEU A 93 11.30 -6.63 -11.98
CA LEU A 93 12.12 -6.04 -13.04
C LEU A 93 13.54 -6.62 -13.02
N THR A 94 14.17 -6.68 -11.84
CA THR A 94 15.54 -7.19 -11.67
C THR A 94 15.64 -8.69 -11.93
N ALA A 95 14.54 -9.43 -11.81
CA ALA A 95 14.50 -10.85 -12.16
C ALA A 95 14.69 -11.08 -13.67
N LEU A 96 14.42 -10.11 -14.54
CA LEU A 96 14.55 -10.18 -16.00
C LEU A 96 16.01 -9.96 -16.47
N ASN A 97 16.97 -10.60 -15.81
CA ASN A 97 18.40 -10.35 -15.97
C ASN A 97 19.12 -11.23 -17.01
N THR A 98 18.39 -11.97 -17.85
CA THR A 98 18.96 -12.77 -18.94
C THR A 98 18.12 -12.65 -20.20
N SER A 99 18.74 -12.86 -21.37
CA SER A 99 18.05 -12.81 -22.67
C SER A 99 16.84 -13.75 -22.72
N ASP A 100 16.95 -14.95 -22.16
CA ASP A 100 15.84 -15.91 -22.15
C ASP A 100 14.69 -15.47 -21.25
N LYS A 101 15.00 -14.88 -20.08
CA LYS A 101 13.97 -14.33 -19.19
C LYS A 101 13.26 -13.12 -19.80
N VAL A 102 13.98 -12.28 -20.54
CA VAL A 102 13.37 -11.16 -21.28
C VAL A 102 12.49 -11.67 -22.41
N ARG A 103 12.97 -12.65 -23.21
CA ARG A 103 12.20 -13.25 -24.31
C ARG A 103 10.95 -14.00 -23.83
N GLY A 104 11.03 -14.63 -22.66
CA GLY A 104 9.91 -15.36 -22.05
C GLY A 104 8.91 -14.47 -21.30
N ALA A 105 9.22 -13.19 -21.06
CA ALA A 105 8.37 -12.30 -20.29
C ALA A 105 7.00 -12.11 -20.97
N GLN A 106 5.93 -12.23 -20.18
CA GLN A 106 4.56 -12.03 -20.65
C GLN A 106 4.03 -10.68 -20.15
N VAL A 107 3.46 -9.89 -21.05
CA VAL A 107 2.72 -8.67 -20.69
C VAL A 107 1.23 -9.03 -20.69
N PRO A 108 0.56 -9.03 -19.53
CA PRO A 108 -0.88 -9.26 -19.48
C PRO A 108 -1.58 -8.20 -20.34
N ARG A 109 -2.32 -8.63 -21.37
CA ARG A 109 -3.26 -7.76 -22.06
C ARG A 109 -4.50 -7.63 -21.18
N PRO A 110 -5.03 -6.42 -20.94
CA PRO A 110 -6.32 -6.28 -20.31
C PRO A 110 -7.36 -7.00 -21.17
N THR A 111 -8.01 -8.01 -20.61
CA THR A 111 -9.19 -8.62 -21.21
C THR A 111 -10.31 -7.60 -21.15
N VAL A 112 -10.74 -7.09 -22.31
CA VAL A 112 -12.08 -6.50 -22.43
C VAL A 112 -13.08 -7.54 -21.97
N PRO A 113 -14.04 -7.22 -21.08
CA PRO A 113 -15.16 -8.13 -20.82
C PRO A 113 -15.84 -8.44 -22.15
N GLN A 114 -15.83 -9.71 -22.54
CA GLN A 114 -16.74 -10.19 -23.59
C GLN A 114 -18.13 -10.21 -22.96
N ASP A 115 -19.11 -9.69 -23.70
CA ASP A 115 -20.56 -9.75 -23.44
C ASP A 115 -21.18 -8.64 -22.56
N LEU A 116 -21.27 -7.42 -23.12
CA LEU A 116 -22.52 -6.66 -23.02
C LEU A 116 -23.30 -6.87 -24.32
N HIS A 117 -24.11 -7.93 -24.36
CA HIS A 117 -25.22 -8.01 -25.30
C HIS A 117 -26.27 -6.98 -24.87
N TYR A 118 -26.42 -5.90 -25.64
CA TYR A 118 -27.59 -5.05 -25.59
C TYR A 118 -28.78 -5.82 -26.16
N ILE A 119 -29.80 -6.07 -25.33
CA ILE A 119 -31.20 -6.21 -25.72
C ILE A 119 -32.06 -5.61 -24.63
#